data_AF-A0A7G2IYS4-F1
#
_entry.id   AF-A0A7G2IYS4-F1
#
_cell.length_a   1.000
_cell.length_b   1.000
_cell.length_c   1.000
_cell.angle_alpha   90.00
_cell.angle_beta   90.00
_cell.angle_gamma   90.00
#
_symmetry.space_group_name_H-M   'P 1'
#
loop_
_entity.id
_entity.type
_entity.pdbx_description
1 polymer ?
#
loop_
_entity_poly.entity_id
_entity_poly.type
_entity_poly.pdbx_seq_one_letter_code
_entity_poly.pdbx_strand_id
1 'polypeptide(L)'
;MATYRHDPDLEFLRHCHRDDLDLLVSVLICDPKDGLARITETLTYDPQYKKHKPNHPRYWDAIAAEVQTFGANSFATLLRWGKGVLYREILTDACDKMKVNYNNKSSVETIEMNLLMKILEKSLEKMTPDQLKTVAEELQTGYSNPTPELLTMAIQAGIKNIRVCGLSDGTCCHKWCGESPVRQRADRCRKCHADAYHGRFCRSRGLGAQFSLAAD
;
A
#
# COMPACT_ATOMS: atom_id res chain seq x y z
N MET A 1 -24.49 -14.18 -8.02
CA MET A 1 -23.97 -13.05 -7.24
C MET A 1 -22.88 -13.60 -6.34
N ALA A 2 -21.71 -12.95 -6.33
CA ALA A 2 -20.62 -13.40 -5.47
C ALA A 2 -21.06 -13.41 -4.00
N THR A 3 -20.64 -14.44 -3.26
CA THR A 3 -20.93 -14.53 -1.82
C THR A 3 -19.62 -14.48 -1.06
N TYR A 4 -19.50 -13.54 -0.13
CA TYR A 4 -18.29 -13.38 0.67
C TYR A 4 -18.01 -14.67 1.45
N ARG A 5 -16.81 -15.20 1.28
CA ARG A 5 -16.25 -16.25 2.11
C ARG A 5 -15.37 -15.57 3.16
N HIS A 6 -15.68 -15.79 4.44
CA HIS A 6 -14.90 -15.22 5.54
C HIS A 6 -13.40 -15.44 5.33
N ASP A 7 -12.67 -14.33 5.33
CA ASP A 7 -11.23 -14.28 5.08
C ASP A 7 -10.61 -13.17 5.93
N PRO A 8 -9.85 -13.53 6.99
CA PRO A 8 -9.21 -12.56 7.87
C PRO A 8 -8.32 -11.57 7.12
N ASP A 9 -7.70 -12.01 6.02
CA ASP A 9 -6.76 -11.22 5.24
C ASP A 9 -7.48 -10.12 4.42
N LEU A 10 -8.82 -10.14 4.32
CA LEU A 10 -9.63 -9.11 3.66
C LEU A 10 -10.46 -8.25 4.62
N GLU A 11 -10.50 -8.57 5.91
CA GLU A 11 -11.31 -7.80 6.87
C GLU A 11 -10.85 -6.36 7.03
N PHE A 12 -9.59 -6.05 6.69
CA PHE A 12 -9.06 -4.69 6.76
C PHE A 12 -9.84 -3.72 5.87
N LEU A 13 -10.49 -4.20 4.79
CA LEU A 13 -11.29 -3.40 3.86
C LEU A 13 -12.41 -2.62 4.57
N ARG A 14 -12.95 -3.16 5.68
CA ARG A 14 -13.99 -2.46 6.46
C ARG A 14 -13.49 -1.19 7.15
N HIS A 15 -12.17 -1.04 7.30
CA HIS A 15 -11.52 0.09 7.95
C HIS A 15 -10.88 1.07 6.95
N CYS A 16 -10.87 0.73 5.65
CA CYS A 16 -10.33 1.61 4.61
C CYS A 16 -11.18 2.88 4.45
N HIS A 17 -10.55 3.99 4.08
CA HIS A 17 -11.28 5.20 3.76
C HIS A 17 -12.06 5.01 2.46
N ARG A 18 -13.10 5.84 2.27
CA ARG A 18 -13.90 5.81 1.03
C ARG A 18 -13.01 5.90 -0.21
N ASP A 19 -12.06 6.83 -0.19
CA ASP A 19 -11.23 7.15 -1.34
C ASP A 19 -10.24 6.01 -1.67
N ASP A 20 -9.77 5.28 -0.65
CA ASP A 20 -8.88 4.11 -0.84
C ASP A 20 -9.61 2.97 -1.57
N LEU A 21 -10.89 2.79 -1.26
CA LEU A 21 -11.73 1.75 -1.86
C LEU A 21 -12.25 2.14 -3.25
N ASP A 22 -12.30 3.42 -3.58
CA ASP A 22 -12.85 3.89 -4.86
C ASP A 22 -12.04 3.35 -6.05
N LEU A 23 -10.70 3.39 -5.94
CA LEU A 23 -9.81 2.82 -6.95
C LEU A 23 -10.01 1.31 -7.09
N LEU A 24 -10.08 0.58 -5.98
CA LEU A 24 -10.31 -0.87 -5.99
C LEU A 24 -11.65 -1.21 -6.69
N VAL A 25 -12.72 -0.53 -6.29
CA VAL A 25 -14.06 -0.73 -6.86
C VAL A 25 -14.07 -0.39 -8.36
N SER A 26 -13.37 0.65 -8.78
CA SER A 26 -13.26 1.02 -10.20
C SER A 26 -12.63 -0.09 -11.04
N VAL A 27 -11.58 -0.74 -10.53
CA VAL A 27 -10.85 -1.83 -11.21
C VAL A 27 -11.66 -3.12 -11.26
N LEU A 28 -12.48 -3.36 -10.23
CA LEU A 28 -13.39 -4.51 -10.18
C LEU A 28 -14.56 -4.38 -11.16
N ILE A 29 -15.08 -3.17 -11.34
CA ILE A 29 -16.27 -2.92 -12.18
C ILE A 29 -15.91 -2.67 -13.64
N CYS A 30 -14.83 -1.93 -13.91
CA CYS A 30 -14.46 -1.52 -15.26
C CYS A 30 -13.12 -2.13 -15.70
N ASP A 31 -12.94 -2.34 -17.01
CA ASP A 31 -11.61 -2.61 -17.54
C ASP A 31 -10.82 -1.30 -17.67
N PRO A 32 -9.62 -1.19 -17.07
CA PRO A 32 -8.81 0.03 -17.16
C PRO A 32 -8.39 0.41 -18.59
N LYS A 33 -8.44 -0.53 -19.55
CA LYS A 33 -7.99 -0.29 -20.93
C LYS A 33 -9.05 0.41 -21.79
N ASP A 34 -10.32 0.04 -21.63
CA ASP A 34 -11.42 0.54 -22.47
C ASP A 34 -12.48 1.33 -21.67
N GLY A 35 -12.43 1.28 -20.33
CA GLY A 35 -13.37 1.94 -19.44
C GLY A 35 -14.76 1.28 -19.39
N LEU A 36 -14.94 0.13 -20.06
CA LEU A 36 -16.21 -0.57 -20.14
C LEU A 36 -16.43 -1.44 -18.90
N ALA A 37 -17.69 -1.65 -18.55
CA ALA A 37 -18.07 -2.55 -17.48
C ALA A 37 -17.65 -3.99 -17.80
N ARG A 38 -17.06 -4.68 -16.82
CA ARG A 38 -16.65 -6.07 -16.95
C ARG A 38 -17.88 -6.96 -17.03
N ILE A 39 -17.92 -7.82 -18.06
CA ILE A 39 -19.05 -8.74 -18.29
C ILE A 39 -19.24 -9.78 -17.18
N THR A 40 -18.19 -10.09 -16.42
CA THR A 40 -18.21 -11.09 -15.34
C THR A 40 -18.48 -10.49 -13.97
N GLU A 41 -18.54 -9.16 -13.86
CA GLU A 41 -18.70 -8.48 -12.59
C GLU A 41 -20.13 -8.62 -12.06
N THR A 42 -20.27 -8.80 -10.73
CA THR A 42 -21.57 -8.94 -10.08
C THR A 42 -21.90 -7.86 -9.05
N LEU A 43 -20.91 -7.06 -8.65
CA LEU A 43 -21.01 -6.04 -7.61
C LEU A 43 -22.03 -4.93 -7.94
N THR A 44 -22.18 -4.52 -9.20
CA THR A 44 -23.12 -3.48 -9.65
C THR A 44 -24.57 -3.91 -9.54
N TYR A 45 -24.81 -5.22 -9.51
CA TYR A 45 -26.14 -5.80 -9.29
C TYR A 45 -26.49 -5.91 -7.82
N ASP A 46 -25.50 -5.87 -6.92
CA ASP A 46 -25.67 -6.02 -5.48
C ASP A 46 -26.55 -4.90 -4.87
N PRO A 47 -27.57 -5.25 -4.05
CA PRO A 47 -28.44 -4.25 -3.42
C PRO A 47 -27.71 -3.29 -2.47
N GLN A 48 -26.67 -3.74 -1.76
CA GLN A 48 -25.89 -2.89 -0.84
C GLN A 48 -25.03 -1.90 -1.61
N TYR A 49 -24.42 -2.32 -2.73
CA TYR A 49 -23.71 -1.42 -3.63
C TYR A 49 -24.64 -0.29 -4.11
N LYS A 50 -25.82 -0.63 -4.65
CA LYS A 50 -26.81 0.35 -5.15
C LYS A 50 -27.29 1.31 -4.06
N LYS A 51 -27.47 0.81 -2.84
CA LYS A 51 -27.99 1.60 -1.71
C LYS A 51 -26.95 2.54 -1.11
N HIS A 52 -25.68 2.14 -1.11
CA HIS A 52 -24.66 2.81 -0.32
C HIS A 52 -23.60 3.51 -1.15
N LYS A 53 -23.49 3.30 -2.47
CA LYS A 53 -22.57 4.07 -3.32
C LYS A 53 -22.80 5.59 -3.15
N PRO A 54 -21.75 6.42 -2.97
CA PRO A 54 -20.30 6.11 -3.00
C PRO A 54 -19.66 5.74 -1.64
N ASN A 55 -20.44 5.43 -0.60
CA ASN A 55 -19.92 5.03 0.71
C ASN A 55 -19.48 3.55 0.76
N HIS A 56 -18.36 3.25 0.08
CA HIS A 56 -17.78 1.90 -0.07
C HIS A 56 -17.62 1.08 1.22
N PRO A 57 -17.18 1.65 2.37
CA PRO A 57 -17.02 0.87 3.60
C PRO A 57 -18.30 0.20 4.12
N ARG A 58 -19.49 0.67 3.72
CA ARG A 58 -20.77 0.08 4.15
C ARG A 58 -21.11 -1.26 3.50
N TYR A 59 -20.38 -1.66 2.46
CA TYR A 59 -20.56 -2.91 1.72
C TYR A 59 -19.21 -3.54 1.39
N TRP A 60 -18.25 -3.41 2.31
CA TRP A 60 -16.90 -3.95 2.16
C TRP A 60 -16.89 -5.47 1.93
N ASP A 61 -17.89 -6.17 2.45
CA ASP A 61 -18.11 -7.61 2.28
C ASP A 61 -18.49 -7.97 0.84
N ALA A 62 -19.34 -7.16 0.19
CA ALA A 62 -19.64 -7.29 -1.23
C ALA A 62 -18.40 -7.01 -2.10
N ILE A 63 -17.59 -6.01 -1.73
CA ILE A 63 -16.31 -5.74 -2.40
C ILE A 63 -15.36 -6.94 -2.25
N ALA A 64 -15.21 -7.47 -1.03
CA ALA A 64 -14.38 -8.62 -0.75
C ALA A 64 -14.85 -9.87 -1.51
N ALA A 65 -16.16 -10.10 -1.61
CA ALA A 65 -16.72 -11.19 -2.40
C ALA A 65 -16.34 -11.08 -3.89
N GLU A 66 -16.43 -9.87 -4.45
CA GLU A 66 -16.06 -9.62 -5.85
C GLU A 66 -14.55 -9.83 -6.07
N VAL A 67 -13.69 -9.37 -5.15
CA VAL A 67 -12.24 -9.65 -5.16
C VAL A 67 -11.98 -11.16 -5.18
N GLN A 68 -12.67 -11.92 -4.32
CA GLN A 68 -12.51 -13.37 -4.22
C GLN A 68 -12.89 -14.10 -5.52
N THR A 69 -13.79 -13.52 -6.32
CA THR A 69 -14.22 -14.08 -7.61
C THR A 69 -13.43 -13.54 -8.80
N PHE A 70 -12.83 -12.35 -8.70
CA PHE A 70 -12.09 -11.69 -9.78
C PHE A 70 -10.84 -12.49 -10.23
N GLY A 71 -10.21 -13.21 -9.31
CA GLY A 71 -9.04 -14.06 -9.58
C GLY A 71 -9.35 -15.52 -9.92
N ALA A 72 -10.60 -15.96 -9.77
CA ALA A 72 -10.99 -17.34 -10.00
C ALA A 72 -11.49 -17.54 -11.44
N ASN A 73 -11.13 -18.67 -12.07
CA ASN A 73 -11.72 -19.06 -13.36
C ASN A 73 -13.25 -19.03 -13.22
N SER A 74 -13.96 -18.29 -14.07
CA SER A 74 -15.42 -18.10 -13.96
C SER A 74 -16.18 -19.44 -13.85
N PHE A 75 -15.69 -20.49 -14.51
CA PHE A 75 -16.21 -21.85 -14.41
C PHE A 75 -15.94 -22.53 -13.05
N ALA A 76 -14.78 -22.29 -12.45
CA ALA A 76 -14.44 -22.77 -11.11
C ALA A 76 -15.26 -22.04 -10.02
N THR A 77 -15.53 -20.75 -10.20
CA THR A 77 -16.42 -19.97 -9.32
C THR A 77 -17.84 -20.50 -9.37
N LEU A 78 -18.34 -20.87 -10.56
CA LEU A 78 -19.67 -21.46 -10.73
C LEU A 78 -19.77 -22.83 -10.04
N LEU A 79 -18.75 -23.69 -10.20
CA LEU A 79 -18.69 -25.01 -9.54
C LEU A 79 -18.59 -24.91 -8.00
N ARG A 80 -18.09 -23.79 -7.48
CA ARG A 80 -18.00 -23.49 -6.04
C ARG A 80 -19.21 -22.70 -5.51
N TRP A 81 -20.36 -22.77 -6.20
CA TRP A 81 -21.60 -22.11 -5.81
C TRP A 81 -21.47 -20.58 -5.65
N GLY A 82 -20.63 -19.94 -6.47
CA GLY A 82 -20.41 -18.49 -6.40
C GLY A 82 -19.54 -18.03 -5.22
N LYS A 83 -18.93 -18.96 -4.47
CA LYS A 83 -17.89 -18.64 -3.47
C LYS A 83 -16.54 -18.52 -4.16
N GLY A 84 -15.87 -17.41 -3.93
CA GLY A 84 -14.51 -17.20 -4.43
C GLY A 84 -13.44 -17.97 -3.64
N VAL A 85 -12.19 -17.77 -4.03
CA VAL A 85 -11.01 -18.32 -3.34
C VAL A 85 -10.58 -17.43 -2.18
N LEU A 86 -9.73 -17.96 -1.29
CA LEU A 86 -9.09 -17.12 -0.28
C LEU A 86 -8.15 -16.11 -0.94
N TYR A 87 -8.01 -14.94 -0.33
CA TYR A 87 -7.16 -13.87 -0.82
C TYR A 87 -5.70 -14.31 -0.94
N ARG A 88 -5.22 -15.11 0.02
CA ARG A 88 -3.90 -15.73 -0.07
C ARG A 88 -3.70 -16.51 -1.37
N GLU A 89 -4.70 -17.29 -1.83
CA GLU A 89 -4.59 -18.06 -3.08
C GLU A 89 -4.48 -17.13 -4.30
N ILE A 90 -5.27 -16.05 -4.34
CA ILE A 90 -5.19 -15.03 -5.40
C ILE A 90 -3.81 -14.39 -5.44
N LEU A 91 -3.30 -14.04 -4.26
CA LEU A 91 -2.01 -13.40 -4.10
C LEU A 91 -0.87 -14.32 -4.54
N THR A 92 -0.89 -15.59 -4.15
CA THR A 92 0.11 -16.57 -4.58
C THR A 92 0.05 -16.84 -6.08
N ASP A 93 -1.15 -16.94 -6.66
CA ASP A 93 -1.33 -17.09 -8.10
C ASP A 93 -0.79 -15.88 -8.88
N ALA A 94 -0.97 -14.67 -8.35
CA ALA A 94 -0.41 -13.45 -8.92
C ALA A 94 1.13 -13.44 -8.82
N CYS A 95 1.69 -13.85 -7.69
CA CYS A 95 3.13 -14.01 -7.51
C CYS A 95 3.72 -15.02 -8.49
N ASP A 96 3.08 -16.17 -8.69
CA ASP A 96 3.53 -17.23 -9.60
C ASP A 96 3.52 -16.75 -11.05
N LYS A 97 2.44 -16.05 -11.47
CA LYS A 97 2.34 -15.44 -12.81
C LYS A 97 3.43 -14.39 -13.04
N MET A 98 3.76 -13.61 -12.02
CA MET A 98 4.80 -12.58 -12.07
C MET A 98 6.22 -13.12 -11.81
N LYS A 99 6.35 -14.42 -11.53
CA LYS A 99 7.61 -15.11 -11.18
C LYS A 99 8.33 -14.43 -10.00
N VAL A 100 7.57 -14.02 -8.99
CA VAL A 100 8.10 -13.48 -7.74
C VAL A 100 8.72 -14.61 -6.93
N ASN A 101 9.88 -14.38 -6.31
CA ASN A 101 10.41 -15.31 -5.31
C ASN A 101 9.77 -15.00 -3.94
N TYR A 102 8.97 -15.92 -3.42
CA TYR A 102 8.32 -15.78 -2.12
C TYR A 102 8.25 -17.12 -1.40
N ASN A 103 8.07 -17.08 -0.08
CA ASN A 103 7.86 -18.26 0.74
C ASN A 103 6.37 -18.39 1.07
N ASN A 104 5.75 -19.51 0.68
CA ASN A 104 4.34 -19.80 0.92
C ASN A 104 3.95 -19.78 2.41
N LYS A 105 4.91 -19.99 3.31
CA LYS A 105 4.71 -19.96 4.77
C LYS A 105 4.81 -18.57 5.39
N SER A 106 5.18 -17.55 4.60
CA SER A 106 5.25 -16.17 5.09
C SER A 106 3.85 -15.60 5.36
N SER A 107 3.82 -14.49 6.11
CA SER A 107 2.60 -13.71 6.31
C SER A 107 2.10 -13.12 4.98
N VAL A 108 0.79 -12.85 4.89
CA VAL A 108 0.19 -12.29 3.66
C VAL A 108 0.82 -10.95 3.31
N GLU A 109 1.03 -10.07 4.30
CA GLU A 109 1.62 -8.76 4.12
C GLU A 109 3.07 -8.83 3.59
N THR A 110 3.78 -9.91 3.91
CA THR A 110 5.14 -10.14 3.38
C THR A 110 5.09 -10.58 1.92
N ILE A 111 4.12 -11.43 1.56
CA ILE A 111 3.92 -11.88 0.17
C ILE A 111 3.45 -10.70 -0.69
N GLU A 112 2.51 -9.89 -0.20
CA GLU A 112 2.05 -8.65 -0.83
C GLU A 112 3.20 -7.70 -1.10
N MET A 113 4.03 -7.45 -0.09
CA MET A 113 5.19 -6.58 -0.23
C MET A 113 6.14 -7.10 -1.32
N ASN A 114 6.40 -8.40 -1.37
CA ASN A 114 7.27 -8.98 -2.41
C ASN A 114 6.66 -8.80 -3.81
N LEU A 115 5.34 -8.97 -3.96
CA LEU A 115 4.65 -8.75 -5.23
C LEU A 115 4.73 -7.28 -5.66
N LEU A 116 4.43 -6.35 -4.75
CA LEU A 116 4.49 -4.90 -5.01
C LEU A 116 5.91 -4.47 -5.40
N MET A 117 6.92 -4.98 -4.70
CA MET A 117 8.32 -4.71 -5.04
C MET A 117 8.69 -5.23 -6.43
N LYS A 118 8.17 -6.39 -6.84
CA LYS A 118 8.43 -6.93 -8.18
C LYS A 118 7.76 -6.10 -9.28
N ILE A 119 6.54 -5.65 -9.05
CA ILE A 119 5.82 -4.77 -10.00
C ILE A 119 6.55 -3.43 -10.15
N LEU A 120 7.06 -2.89 -9.04
CA LEU A 120 7.85 -1.67 -9.04
C LEU A 120 9.17 -1.83 -9.80
N GLU A 121 9.94 -2.89 -9.51
CA GLU A 121 11.18 -3.22 -10.23
C GLU A 121 10.93 -3.30 -11.74
N LYS A 122 9.89 -4.04 -12.16
CA LYS A 122 9.49 -4.17 -13.56
C LYS A 122 9.06 -2.84 -14.20
N SER A 123 8.50 -1.93 -13.42
CA SER A 123 8.12 -0.60 -13.88
C SER A 123 9.35 0.28 -14.09
N LEU A 124 10.29 0.27 -13.14
CA LEU A 124 11.55 1.01 -13.24
C LEU A 124 12.44 0.50 -14.39
N GLU A 125 12.52 -0.81 -14.61
CA GLU A 125 13.23 -1.41 -15.75
C GLU A 125 12.72 -0.92 -17.12
N LYS A 126 11.44 -0.52 -17.21
CA LYS A 126 10.80 -0.06 -18.45
C LYS A 126 10.86 1.46 -18.64
N MET A 127 11.31 2.20 -17.63
CA MET A 127 11.41 3.66 -17.69
C MET A 127 12.63 4.10 -18.49
N THR A 128 12.52 5.25 -19.16
CA THR A 128 13.66 5.88 -19.83
C THR A 128 14.61 6.52 -18.80
N PRO A 129 15.87 6.81 -19.16
CA PRO A 129 16.80 7.50 -18.27
C PRO A 129 16.27 8.84 -17.73
N ASP A 130 15.48 9.57 -18.51
CA ASP A 130 14.89 10.83 -18.06
C ASP A 130 13.75 10.61 -17.07
N GLN A 131 12.93 9.58 -17.25
CA GLN A 131 11.91 9.20 -16.27
C GLN A 131 12.54 8.72 -14.95
N LEU A 132 13.64 7.97 -15.02
CA LEU A 132 14.39 7.55 -13.83
C LEU A 132 14.97 8.76 -13.07
N LYS A 133 15.43 9.80 -13.76
CA LYS A 133 15.84 11.06 -13.11
C LYS A 133 14.69 11.74 -12.39
N THR A 134 13.51 11.84 -13.01
CA THR A 134 12.33 12.39 -12.36
C THR A 134 11.98 11.63 -11.09
N VAL A 135 11.97 10.29 -11.13
CA VAL A 135 11.73 9.47 -9.94
C VAL A 135 12.82 9.71 -8.87
N ALA A 136 14.08 9.82 -9.26
CA ALA A 136 15.19 10.08 -8.34
C ALA A 136 15.09 11.45 -7.63
N GLU A 137 14.60 12.46 -8.36
CA GLU A 137 14.34 13.82 -7.87
C GLU A 137 13.14 13.85 -6.91
N GLU A 138 12.03 13.18 -7.26
CA GLU A 138 10.86 13.05 -6.40
C GLU A 138 11.18 12.34 -5.08
N LEU A 139 12.01 11.29 -5.15
CA LEU A 139 12.50 10.56 -3.98
C LEU A 139 13.63 11.28 -3.24
N GLN A 140 14.10 12.43 -3.74
CA GLN A 140 15.18 13.25 -3.15
C GLN A 140 16.45 12.45 -2.86
N THR A 141 16.79 11.53 -3.76
CA THR A 141 17.90 10.58 -3.57
C THR A 141 19.29 11.20 -3.79
N GLY A 142 19.37 12.31 -4.53
CA GLY A 142 20.64 12.99 -4.85
C GLY A 142 21.50 12.26 -5.90
N TYR A 143 20.96 11.26 -6.60
CA TYR A 143 21.69 10.52 -7.63
C TYR A 143 21.75 11.28 -8.95
N SER A 144 22.96 11.47 -9.50
CA SER A 144 23.18 12.13 -10.79
C SER A 144 22.93 11.23 -12.00
N ASN A 145 23.06 9.91 -11.83
CA ASN A 145 22.74 8.90 -12.85
C ASN A 145 21.99 7.72 -12.20
N PRO A 146 20.68 7.83 -11.97
CA PRO A 146 19.90 6.80 -11.28
C PRO A 146 19.71 5.58 -12.17
N THR A 147 20.02 4.39 -11.63
CA THR A 147 19.66 3.11 -12.24
C THR A 147 18.40 2.53 -11.60
N PRO A 148 17.65 1.65 -12.29
CA PRO A 148 16.49 0.98 -11.71
C PRO A 148 16.81 0.25 -10.39
N GLU A 149 17.99 -0.36 -10.28
CA GLU A 149 18.44 -1.08 -9.09
C GLU A 149 18.67 -0.12 -7.92
N LEU A 150 19.30 1.01 -8.18
CA LEU A 150 19.61 2.02 -7.17
C LEU A 150 18.33 2.64 -6.59
N LEU A 151 17.35 2.96 -7.46
CA LEU A 151 16.05 3.46 -7.04
C LEU A 151 15.25 2.39 -6.29
N THR A 152 15.28 1.15 -6.75
CA THR A 152 14.62 0.04 -6.04
C THR A 152 15.19 -0.12 -4.63
N MET A 153 16.51 -0.06 -4.45
CA MET A 153 17.15 -0.10 -3.13
C MET A 153 16.76 1.08 -2.25
N ALA A 154 16.72 2.30 -2.79
CA ALA A 154 16.30 3.49 -2.05
C ALA A 154 14.86 3.36 -1.55
N ILE A 155 13.94 2.91 -2.41
CA ILE A 155 12.54 2.69 -2.07
C ILE A 155 12.40 1.58 -1.02
N GLN A 156 13.10 0.45 -1.19
CA GLN A 156 13.10 -0.63 -0.20
C GLN A 156 13.61 -0.16 1.16
N ALA A 157 14.67 0.67 1.20
CA ALA A 157 15.18 1.25 2.43
C ALA A 157 14.14 2.18 3.10
N GLY A 158 13.46 3.02 2.31
CA GLY A 158 12.37 3.86 2.77
C GLY A 158 11.22 3.07 3.41
N ILE A 159 10.75 2.02 2.72
CA ILE A 159 9.67 1.15 3.20
C ILE A 159 10.05 0.44 4.50
N LYS A 160 11.28 -0.10 4.59
CA LYS A 160 11.77 -0.74 5.82
C LYS A 160 11.81 0.25 6.99
N ASN A 161 12.19 1.49 6.75
CA ASN A 161 12.21 2.54 7.78
C ASN A 161 10.81 2.95 8.24
N ILE A 162 9.81 2.99 7.35
CA ILE A 162 8.40 3.20 7.72
C ILE A 162 7.91 2.11 8.67
N ARG A 163 8.28 0.84 8.40
CA ARG A 163 7.90 -0.31 9.24
C ARG A 163 8.48 -0.23 10.66
N VAL A 164 9.64 0.42 10.85
CA VAL A 164 10.25 0.66 12.18
C VAL A 164 9.50 1.75 12.95
N CYS A 165 8.92 2.73 12.27
CA CYS A 165 8.13 3.79 12.90
C CYS A 165 6.74 3.32 13.36
N GLY A 166 6.20 2.23 12.82
CA GLY A 166 4.89 1.67 13.18
C GLY A 166 4.90 0.68 14.35
N LEU A 167 6.07 0.23 14.81
CA LEU A 167 6.22 -0.82 15.82
C LEU A 167 7.14 -0.44 17.00
N SER A 168 7.53 0.83 17.12
CA SER A 168 8.22 1.29 18.34
C SER A 168 7.22 1.79 19.36
N ASP A 169 6.80 0.87 20.22
CA ASP A 169 6.26 1.14 21.56
C ASP A 169 7.00 2.33 22.19
N GLY A 170 6.35 3.49 22.25
CA GLY A 170 6.67 4.63 23.11
C GLY A 170 8.08 5.24 23.07
N THR A 171 9.01 4.71 22.26
CA THR A 171 10.44 5.02 22.36
C THR A 171 10.94 6.00 21.32
N CYS A 172 10.17 6.25 20.25
CA CYS A 172 10.48 7.31 19.29
C CYS A 172 10.48 8.71 19.94
N CYS A 173 9.68 8.92 20.99
CA CYS A 173 9.61 10.22 21.69
C CYS A 173 10.90 10.46 22.56
N HIS A 174 11.82 9.49 22.73
CA HIS A 174 13.09 9.69 23.47
C HIS A 174 14.27 10.17 22.60
N LYS A 175 14.34 9.77 21.32
CA LYS A 175 15.43 10.20 20.42
C LYS A 175 15.22 11.59 19.80
N TRP A 176 13.97 12.07 19.77
CA TRP A 176 13.57 13.34 19.14
C TRP A 176 13.28 14.48 20.11
N CYS A 177 13.13 14.19 21.41
CA CYS A 177 13.09 15.21 22.45
C CYS A 177 14.41 15.15 23.22
N GLY A 178 15.38 15.97 22.78
CA GLY A 178 16.55 16.29 23.59
C GLY A 178 16.13 16.64 25.03
N GLU A 179 17.03 16.37 25.97
CA GLU A 179 16.84 16.49 27.42
C GLU A 179 16.13 17.81 27.75
N SER A 180 14.82 17.75 28.01
CA SER A 180 14.01 18.90 28.37
C SER A 180 12.90 18.45 29.32
N PRO A 181 12.51 19.29 30.29
CA PRO A 181 11.71 18.85 31.44
C PRO A 181 10.31 18.36 31.07
N VAL A 182 9.85 17.38 31.84
CA VAL A 182 8.70 16.48 31.62
C VAL A 182 7.37 17.16 31.21
N ARG A 183 7.14 18.44 31.57
CA ARG A 183 5.88 19.15 31.27
C ARG A 183 5.74 19.63 29.82
N GLN A 184 6.82 19.83 29.06
CA GLN A 184 6.74 20.27 27.66
C GLN A 184 6.67 19.11 26.65
N ARG A 185 6.74 17.85 27.10
CA ARG A 185 6.68 16.65 26.24
C ARG A 185 5.27 16.33 25.76
N ALA A 186 4.25 16.51 26.61
CA ALA A 186 2.88 16.07 26.31
C ALA A 186 2.22 16.88 25.17
N ASP A 187 2.43 18.20 25.13
CA ASP A 187 1.80 19.05 24.12
C ASP A 187 2.53 19.02 22.77
N ARG A 188 3.83 18.70 22.78
CA ARG A 188 4.64 18.51 21.56
C ARG A 188 4.36 17.15 20.89
N CYS A 189 4.26 16.07 21.66
CA CYS A 189 3.95 14.73 21.13
C CYS A 189 2.49 14.71 20.58
N ARG A 190 1.54 15.48 21.17
CA ARG A 190 0.18 15.69 20.59
C ARG A 190 0.18 16.43 19.26
N LYS A 191 1.00 17.47 19.11
CA LYS A 191 1.09 18.24 17.85
C LYS A 191 1.73 17.41 16.73
N CYS A 192 2.78 16.63 17.03
CA CYS A 192 3.39 15.71 16.08
C CYS A 192 2.43 14.60 15.61
N HIS A 193 1.61 14.04 16.49
CA HIS A 193 0.58 13.07 16.10
C HIS A 193 -0.46 13.68 15.15
N ALA A 194 -0.91 14.91 15.41
CA ALA A 194 -1.87 15.61 14.55
C ALA A 194 -1.26 15.99 13.19
N ASP A 195 0.00 16.41 13.15
CA ASP A 195 0.67 16.79 11.90
C ASP A 195 1.05 15.57 11.04
N ALA A 196 1.38 14.43 11.66
CA ALA A 196 1.58 13.15 10.97
C ALA A 196 0.28 12.60 10.36
N TYR A 197 -0.85 12.71 11.07
CA TYR A 197 -2.16 12.27 10.56
C TYR A 197 -2.68 13.14 9.41
N HIS A 198 -2.24 14.39 9.32
CA HIS A 198 -2.64 15.33 8.26
C HIS A 198 -1.61 15.47 7.13
N GLY A 199 -0.61 14.59 7.04
CA GLY A 199 0.37 14.59 5.95
C GLY A 199 1.22 15.87 5.89
N ARG A 200 1.24 16.69 6.95
CA ARG A 200 2.12 17.85 7.03
C ARG A 200 3.44 17.41 7.62
N PHE A 201 4.38 17.04 6.75
CA PHE A 201 5.78 16.96 7.14
C PHE A 201 6.20 18.33 7.71
N CYS A 202 6.45 18.40 9.03
CA CYS A 202 7.03 19.60 9.62
C CYS A 202 8.40 19.83 8.98
N ARG A 203 8.49 20.79 8.06
CA ARG A 203 9.77 21.36 7.61
C ARG A 203 10.53 21.83 8.85
N SER A 204 11.58 21.12 9.24
CA SER A 204 12.54 21.65 10.21
C SER A 204 13.23 22.85 9.58
N ARG A 205 12.87 24.04 10.05
CA ARG A 205 13.68 25.25 9.90
C ARG A 205 15.07 24.98 10.45
N GLY A 206 16.08 25.50 9.75
CA GLY A 206 17.47 25.14 9.89
C GLY A 206 18.07 25.28 11.29
N LEU A 207 19.06 24.43 11.53
CA LEU A 207 20.16 24.67 12.43
C LEU A 207 21.42 24.33 11.65
N GLY A 208 22.13 25.39 11.23
CA GLY A 208 23.49 25.26 10.74
C GLY A 208 24.38 24.73 11.86
N ALA A 209 25.10 23.66 11.60
CA ALA A 209 26.25 23.24 12.38
C ALA A 209 27.47 23.35 11.47
N GLN A 210 28.29 24.37 11.72
CA GLN A 210 29.63 24.52 11.15
C GLN A 210 30.45 23.28 11.47
N PHE A 211 30.89 22.56 10.45
CA PHE A 211 32.03 21.65 10.56
C PHE A 211 33.30 22.48 10.29
N SER A 212 34.01 22.85 11.36
CA SER A 212 35.41 23.26 11.27
C SER A 212 36.24 22.01 11.50
N LEU A 213 36.90 21.51 10.44
CA LEU A 213 38.01 20.57 10.58
C LEU A 213 39.24 21.38 10.96
N ALA A 214 39.70 21.22 12.21
CA ALA A 214 41.09 21.52 12.55
C ALA A 214 41.94 20.32 12.11
N ALA A 215 42.79 20.57 11.12
CA ALA A 215 43.98 19.78 10.88
C ALA A 215 45.12 20.46 11.65
N ASP A 216 45.72 19.74 12.59
CA ASP A 216 47.15 19.74 12.96
C ASP A 216 47.39 18.56 13.91
#